data_AF-A0A0G0NBI6-F1
#
_entry.id   AF-A0A0G0NBI6-F1
#
_cell.length_a   1.000
_cell.length_b   1.000
_cell.length_c   1.000
_cell.angle_alpha   90.00
_cell.angle_beta   90.00
_cell.angle_gamma   90.00
#
_symmetry.space_group_name_H-M   'P 1'
#
loop_
_entity.id
_entity.type
_entity.pdbx_description
1 polymer ?
#
loop_
_entity_poly.entity_id
_entity_poly.type
_entity_poly.pdbx_seq_one_letter_code
_entity_poly.pdbx_strand_id
1 'polypeptide(L)'
;MNEKKQVMAAILNNIKIDNQTKAEQLFALLLNSNCPPDPGPILKMVSWMIDTYDGALCRHSPLPALTHSLSVMQLVATHGSEYGCLNLDTICSALGHDLLDDDELLDKKKISYEEIGYKFGRNVAYVIVSLSDHNKKLDHDSQFQHLNTWRTRKAMYLRGMEERLTQPWAQSMLVIACADKVDNCQRLTWEAKQYQKNIWNKAVSPKDWLWYYQLSIDFFNKHLGGHLSSLLTEDYKKMVKVFKLIK
;
A
#
# COMPACT_ATOMS: atom_id res chain seq x y z
N MET A 1 24.86 0.90 21.73
CA MET A 1 25.01 0.90 20.25
C MET A 1 25.90 -0.24 19.73
N ASN A 2 26.76 -0.85 20.55
CA ASN A 2 27.69 -1.94 20.13
C ASN A 2 27.09 -3.36 20.18
N GLU A 3 26.18 -3.67 21.11
CA GLU A 3 25.65 -5.04 21.24
C GLU A 3 24.78 -5.49 20.07
N LYS A 4 23.90 -4.63 19.54
CA LYS A 4 23.07 -4.97 18.36
C LYS A 4 23.91 -5.25 17.10
N LYS A 5 25.03 -4.53 16.93
CA LYS A 5 25.97 -4.78 15.82
C LYS A 5 26.74 -6.08 16.01
N GLN A 6 27.13 -6.41 17.24
CA GLN A 6 27.81 -7.66 17.57
C GLN A 6 26.90 -8.89 17.42
N VAL A 7 25.62 -8.78 17.80
CA VAL A 7 24.62 -9.83 17.59
C VAL A 7 24.37 -10.07 16.11
N MET A 8 24.21 -9.00 15.31
CA MET A 8 24.06 -9.13 13.85
C MET A 8 25.31 -9.73 13.18
N ALA A 9 26.50 -9.31 13.59
CA ALA A 9 27.75 -9.88 13.05
C ALA A 9 27.95 -11.36 13.44
N ALA A 10 27.53 -11.76 14.64
CA ALA A 10 27.60 -13.15 15.11
C ALA A 10 26.61 -14.07 14.37
N ILE A 11 25.41 -13.57 14.05
CA ILE A 11 24.40 -14.28 13.24
C ILE A 11 24.91 -14.47 11.81
N LEU A 12 25.53 -13.44 11.22
CA LEU A 12 26.03 -13.49 9.84
C LEU A 12 27.25 -14.41 9.65
N ASN A 13 28.08 -14.57 10.68
CA ASN A 13 29.36 -15.31 10.57
C ASN A 13 29.26 -16.82 10.83
N ASN A 14 28.19 -17.33 11.46
CA ASN A 14 28.05 -18.75 11.83
C ASN A 14 27.16 -19.59 10.89
N ILE A 15 26.66 -19.01 9.80
CA ILE A 15 25.66 -19.66 8.93
C ILE A 15 26.25 -19.91 7.53
N LYS A 16 26.80 -21.10 7.32
CA LYS A 16 26.99 -21.68 5.97
C LYS A 16 25.67 -22.30 5.50
N ILE A 17 24.73 -21.47 5.08
CA ILE A 17 23.43 -21.90 4.54
C ILE A 17 23.05 -21.02 3.34
N ASP A 18 22.40 -21.63 2.36
CA ASP A 18 21.87 -21.12 1.10
C ASP A 18 21.30 -19.68 1.17
N ASN A 19 21.52 -18.90 0.11
CA ASN A 19 21.03 -17.53 -0.07
C ASN A 19 19.50 -17.44 0.06
N GLN A 20 18.76 -18.48 -0.32
CA GLN A 20 17.31 -18.52 -0.14
C GLN A 20 16.98 -18.47 1.37
N THR A 21 17.57 -19.36 2.18
CA THR A 21 17.36 -19.42 3.63
C THR A 21 17.73 -18.12 4.35
N LYS A 22 18.76 -17.40 3.88
CA LYS A 22 19.12 -16.08 4.44
C LYS A 22 18.07 -15.01 4.20
N ALA A 23 17.44 -15.00 3.02
CA ALA A 23 16.35 -14.08 2.72
C ALA A 23 15.14 -14.38 3.62
N GLU A 24 14.79 -15.65 3.81
CA GLU A 24 13.65 -16.04 4.66
C GLU A 24 13.90 -15.66 6.13
N GLN A 25 15.12 -15.88 6.64
CA GLN A 25 15.51 -15.51 8.01
C GLN A 25 15.54 -13.99 8.22
N LEU A 26 16.06 -13.22 7.26
CA LEU A 26 16.08 -11.75 7.34
C LEU A 26 14.65 -11.18 7.25
N PHE A 27 13.81 -11.79 6.41
CA PHE A 27 12.42 -11.39 6.24
C PHE A 27 11.58 -11.72 7.49
N ALA A 28 11.82 -12.87 8.12
CA ALA A 28 11.24 -13.21 9.43
C ALA A 28 11.67 -12.22 10.53
N LEU A 29 12.91 -11.70 10.48
CA LEU A 29 13.39 -10.67 11.40
C LEU A 29 12.76 -9.28 11.15
N LEU A 30 12.39 -8.97 9.89
CA LEU A 30 11.75 -7.70 9.52
C LEU A 30 10.28 -7.61 9.94
N LEU A 31 9.60 -8.75 10.06
CA LEU A 31 8.15 -8.82 10.31
C LEU A 31 7.75 -8.87 11.80
N ASN A 32 8.68 -8.67 12.74
CA ASN A 32 8.49 -8.89 14.18
C ASN A 32 8.03 -10.35 14.49
N SER A 33 8.20 -10.80 15.74
CA SER A 33 7.94 -12.18 16.17
C SER A 33 6.47 -12.66 16.09
N ASN A 34 5.58 -11.88 15.45
CA ASN A 34 4.16 -12.19 15.24
C ASN A 34 3.84 -12.66 13.81
N CYS A 35 4.84 -12.82 12.94
CA CYS A 35 4.66 -13.30 11.58
C CYS A 35 4.35 -14.81 11.55
N PRO A 36 3.53 -15.31 10.59
CA PRO A 36 3.24 -16.74 10.48
C PRO A 36 4.51 -17.59 10.24
N PRO A 37 4.50 -18.87 10.66
CA PRO A 37 5.70 -19.72 10.74
C PRO A 37 6.33 -20.11 9.38
N ASP A 38 5.63 -19.86 8.26
CA ASP A 38 6.14 -20.11 6.90
C ASP A 38 6.15 -18.80 6.09
N PRO A 39 7.32 -18.17 5.87
CA PRO A 39 7.43 -16.97 5.05
C PRO A 39 7.34 -17.25 3.54
N GLY A 40 7.33 -18.52 3.11
CA GLY A 40 7.39 -18.94 1.70
C GLY A 40 6.38 -18.23 0.79
N PRO A 41 5.08 -18.15 1.15
CA PRO A 41 4.10 -17.43 0.35
C PRO A 41 4.42 -15.93 0.17
N ILE A 42 4.99 -15.29 1.19
CA ILE A 42 5.35 -13.87 1.10
C ILE A 42 6.58 -13.70 0.20
N LEU A 43 7.59 -14.57 0.33
CA LEU A 43 8.77 -14.52 -0.54
C LEU A 43 8.40 -14.78 -2.00
N LYS A 44 7.46 -15.69 -2.26
CA LYS A 44 6.89 -15.90 -3.59
C LYS A 44 6.23 -14.63 -4.12
N MET A 45 5.49 -13.91 -3.29
CA MET A 45 4.87 -12.64 -3.66
C MET A 45 5.92 -11.56 -3.94
N VAL A 46 6.95 -11.45 -3.10
CA VAL A 46 8.08 -10.52 -3.29
C VAL A 46 8.79 -10.78 -4.61
N SER A 47 9.13 -12.05 -4.91
CA SER A 47 9.77 -12.40 -6.19
C SER A 47 8.89 -12.01 -7.37
N TRP A 48 7.59 -12.32 -7.32
CA TRP A 48 6.67 -11.97 -8.40
C TRP A 48 6.49 -10.46 -8.56
N MET A 49 6.51 -9.71 -7.46
CA MET A 49 6.44 -8.26 -7.46
C MET A 49 7.69 -7.61 -8.05
N ILE A 50 8.89 -8.14 -7.75
CA ILE A 50 10.15 -7.69 -8.38
C ILE A 50 10.05 -7.88 -9.90
N ASP A 51 9.66 -9.06 -10.38
CA ASP A 51 9.53 -9.33 -11.81
C ASP A 51 8.44 -8.49 -12.47
N THR A 52 7.40 -8.14 -11.72
CA THR A 52 6.25 -7.37 -12.22
C THR A 52 6.56 -5.89 -12.33
N TYR A 53 7.30 -5.35 -11.36
CA TYR A 53 7.68 -3.94 -11.30
C TYR A 53 9.06 -3.66 -11.91
N ASP A 54 9.64 -4.60 -12.66
CA ASP A 54 10.96 -4.41 -13.27
C ASP A 54 11.00 -3.14 -14.14
N GLY A 55 11.97 -2.28 -13.83
CA GLY A 55 12.12 -0.96 -14.46
C GLY A 55 11.00 0.06 -14.20
N ALA A 56 9.99 -0.25 -13.38
CA ALA A 56 8.92 0.68 -13.04
C ALA A 56 9.37 1.69 -11.97
N LEU A 57 9.07 2.97 -12.19
CA LEU A 57 9.45 4.07 -11.32
C LEU A 57 8.22 4.76 -10.73
N CYS A 58 8.40 5.42 -9.60
CA CYS A 58 7.36 6.25 -9.03
C CYS A 58 7.04 7.45 -9.95
N ARG A 59 5.75 7.81 -10.02
CA ARG A 59 5.25 8.88 -10.91
C ARG A 59 6.01 10.21 -10.81
N HIS A 60 6.47 10.58 -9.62
CA HIS A 60 7.11 11.88 -9.36
C HIS A 60 8.54 11.76 -8.84
N SER A 61 9.14 10.56 -8.83
CA SER A 61 10.43 10.32 -8.19
C SER A 61 11.17 9.16 -8.89
N PRO A 62 12.51 9.20 -9.00
CA PRO A 62 13.28 8.11 -9.61
C PRO A 62 13.37 6.86 -8.71
N LEU A 63 12.59 6.80 -7.62
CA LEU A 63 12.52 5.61 -6.79
C LEU A 63 11.79 4.47 -7.52
N PRO A 64 12.19 3.20 -7.31
CA PRO A 64 11.45 2.06 -7.84
C PRO A 64 10.00 2.06 -7.33
N ALA A 65 9.03 1.83 -8.22
CA ALA A 65 7.60 1.82 -7.86
C ALA A 65 7.27 0.81 -6.76
N LEU A 66 7.99 -0.32 -6.72
CA LEU A 66 7.89 -1.36 -5.69
C LEU A 66 8.11 -0.83 -4.25
N THR A 67 8.81 0.29 -4.08
CA THR A 67 9.09 0.87 -2.74
C THR A 67 7.81 1.21 -1.97
N HIS A 68 6.74 1.64 -2.66
CA HIS A 68 5.44 1.90 -2.05
C HIS A 68 4.83 0.62 -1.47
N SER A 69 4.73 -0.43 -2.28
CA SER A 69 4.20 -1.73 -1.88
C SER A 69 4.94 -2.33 -0.70
N LEU A 70 6.27 -2.20 -0.66
CA LEU A 70 7.10 -2.65 0.46
C LEU A 70 6.84 -1.84 1.74
N SER A 71 6.65 -0.53 1.62
CA SER A 71 6.34 0.34 2.75
C SER A 71 4.95 0.02 3.35
N VAL A 72 3.94 -0.14 2.49
CA VAL A 72 2.59 -0.54 2.91
C VAL A 72 2.61 -1.91 3.59
N MET A 73 3.30 -2.90 3.01
CA MET A 73 3.50 -4.20 3.62
C MET A 73 4.15 -4.08 5.01
N GLN A 74 5.17 -3.24 5.18
CA GLN A 74 5.83 -3.03 6.46
C GLN A 74 4.89 -2.41 7.50
N LEU A 75 4.10 -1.41 7.12
CA LEU A 75 3.09 -0.79 8.01
C LEU A 75 2.05 -1.82 8.47
N VAL A 76 1.57 -2.65 7.55
CA VAL A 76 0.60 -3.73 7.83
C VAL A 76 1.22 -4.80 8.72
N ALA A 77 2.47 -5.20 8.48
CA ALA A 77 3.17 -6.16 9.33
C ALA A 77 3.39 -5.62 10.75
N THR A 78 3.64 -4.32 10.87
CA THR A 78 3.93 -3.66 12.14
C THR A 78 2.67 -3.47 12.98
N HIS A 79 1.55 -3.08 12.36
CA HIS A 79 0.33 -2.69 13.08
C HIS A 79 -0.82 -3.69 12.94
N GLY A 80 -0.78 -4.61 11.96
CA GLY A 80 -1.89 -5.50 11.64
C GLY A 80 -2.32 -6.42 12.79
N SER A 81 -1.41 -6.75 13.71
CA SER A 81 -1.74 -7.56 14.88
C SER A 81 -2.66 -6.82 15.86
N GLU A 82 -2.56 -5.48 15.94
CA GLU A 82 -3.44 -4.64 16.77
C GLU A 82 -4.91 -4.74 16.33
N TYR A 83 -5.14 -5.10 15.05
CA TYR A 83 -6.46 -5.19 14.44
C TYR A 83 -6.92 -6.64 14.23
N GLY A 84 -6.16 -7.63 14.74
CA GLY A 84 -6.53 -9.04 14.62
C GLY A 84 -6.55 -9.59 13.18
N CYS A 85 -5.90 -8.91 12.22
CA CYS A 85 -5.89 -9.30 10.81
C CYS A 85 -4.51 -9.70 10.28
N LEU A 86 -3.48 -9.79 11.13
CA LEU A 86 -2.14 -10.17 10.69
C LEU A 86 -2.06 -11.67 10.37
N ASN A 87 -2.04 -11.99 9.08
CA ASN A 87 -1.83 -13.33 8.55
C ASN A 87 -1.14 -13.24 7.17
N LEU A 88 -0.78 -14.38 6.58
CA LEU A 88 -0.07 -14.44 5.29
C LEU A 88 -0.88 -13.76 4.18
N ASP A 89 -2.19 -14.00 4.12
CA ASP A 89 -3.05 -13.41 3.08
C ASP A 89 -3.05 -11.88 3.16
N THR A 90 -3.12 -11.32 4.37
CA THR A 90 -3.08 -9.87 4.60
C THR A 90 -1.74 -9.27 4.20
N ILE A 91 -0.61 -9.91 4.53
CA ILE A 91 0.73 -9.41 4.18
C ILE A 91 0.93 -9.48 2.65
N CYS A 92 0.57 -10.59 2.02
CA CYS A 92 0.62 -10.73 0.57
C CYS A 92 -0.29 -9.70 -0.13
N SER A 93 -1.49 -9.47 0.40
CA SER A 93 -2.41 -8.47 -0.15
C SER A 93 -1.90 -7.04 0.02
N ALA A 94 -1.23 -6.74 1.14
CA ALA A 94 -0.59 -5.45 1.36
C ALA A 94 0.51 -5.19 0.33
N LEU A 95 1.31 -6.22 0.03
CA LEU A 95 2.35 -6.12 -0.98
C LEU A 95 1.74 -5.97 -2.39
N GLY A 96 0.64 -6.68 -2.69
CA GLY A 96 -0.01 -6.67 -4.00
C GLY A 96 -1.13 -5.64 -4.22
N HIS A 97 -1.37 -4.72 -3.28
CA HIS A 97 -2.62 -3.94 -3.27
C HIS A 97 -2.85 -3.10 -4.53
N ASP A 98 -1.78 -2.63 -5.18
CA ASP A 98 -1.83 -1.78 -6.37
C ASP A 98 -1.76 -2.53 -7.71
N LEU A 99 -1.63 -3.87 -7.69
CA LEU A 99 -1.37 -4.66 -8.91
C LEU A 99 -2.43 -4.50 -10.02
N LEU A 100 -3.67 -4.20 -9.65
CA LEU A 100 -4.78 -4.04 -10.61
C LEU A 100 -5.01 -2.59 -11.05
N ASP A 101 -4.29 -1.66 -10.44
CA ASP A 101 -4.63 -0.24 -10.39
C ASP A 101 -3.48 0.68 -10.81
N ASP A 102 -2.25 0.16 -10.89
CA ASP A 102 -1.07 0.90 -11.30
C ASP A 102 -1.01 1.05 -12.82
N ASP A 103 -1.16 2.28 -13.31
CA ASP A 103 -1.12 2.63 -14.73
C ASP A 103 0.19 2.18 -15.41
N GLU A 104 1.34 2.24 -14.69
CA GLU A 104 2.64 1.79 -15.22
C GLU A 104 2.71 0.27 -15.44
N LEU A 105 1.94 -0.49 -14.66
CA LEU A 105 1.81 -1.92 -14.82
C LEU A 105 0.77 -2.28 -15.89
N LEU A 106 -0.35 -1.57 -15.93
CA LEU A 106 -1.46 -1.84 -16.85
C LEU A 106 -1.02 -1.76 -18.32
N ASP A 107 -0.05 -0.91 -18.65
CA ASP A 107 0.52 -0.79 -19.99
C ASP A 107 1.53 -1.89 -20.33
N LYS A 108 2.19 -2.50 -19.34
CA LYS A 108 3.27 -3.48 -19.54
C LYS A 108 2.83 -4.92 -19.33
N LYS A 109 1.89 -5.17 -18.42
CA LYS A 109 1.49 -6.52 -17.98
C LYS A 109 0.06 -6.52 -17.48
N LYS A 110 -0.82 -7.22 -18.19
CA LYS A 110 -2.23 -7.34 -17.81
C LYS A 110 -2.41 -8.36 -16.69
N ILE A 111 -2.30 -7.92 -15.44
CA ILE A 111 -2.53 -8.73 -14.26
C ILE A 111 -4.04 -8.85 -14.02
N SER A 112 -4.50 -10.06 -13.69
CA SER A 112 -5.93 -10.32 -13.45
C SER A 112 -6.18 -10.89 -12.06
N TYR A 113 -7.43 -10.76 -11.60
CA TYR A 113 -7.91 -11.37 -10.37
C TYR A 113 -7.68 -12.89 -10.38
N GLU A 114 -7.94 -13.56 -11.50
CA GLU A 114 -7.75 -15.00 -11.67
C GLU A 114 -6.28 -15.40 -11.53
N GLU A 115 -5.36 -14.60 -12.08
CA GLU A 115 -3.92 -14.85 -11.96
C GLU A 115 -3.47 -14.74 -10.50
N ILE A 116 -3.90 -13.69 -9.79
CA ILE A 116 -3.61 -13.51 -8.37
C ILE A 116 -4.17 -14.69 -7.56
N GLY A 117 -5.43 -15.07 -7.82
CA GLY A 117 -6.08 -16.18 -7.14
C GLY A 117 -5.40 -17.52 -7.36
N TYR A 118 -4.91 -17.77 -8.58
CA TYR A 118 -4.15 -18.98 -8.92
C TYR A 118 -2.80 -19.03 -8.22
N LYS A 119 -2.08 -17.90 -8.12
CA LYS A 119 -0.72 -17.86 -7.56
C LYS A 119 -0.69 -17.80 -6.04
N PHE A 120 -1.62 -17.08 -5.41
CA PHE A 120 -1.57 -16.70 -3.99
C PHE A 120 -2.84 -17.05 -3.21
N GLY A 121 -3.87 -17.57 -3.87
CA GLY A 121 -5.12 -17.97 -3.25
C GLY A 121 -6.22 -16.91 -3.35
N ARG A 122 -7.47 -17.38 -3.23
CA ARG A 122 -8.67 -16.56 -3.45
C ARG A 122 -8.81 -15.42 -2.44
N ASN A 123 -8.42 -15.63 -1.19
CA ASN A 123 -8.50 -14.59 -0.15
C ASN A 123 -7.62 -13.38 -0.49
N VAL A 124 -6.36 -13.64 -0.91
CA VAL A 124 -5.46 -12.59 -1.38
C VAL A 124 -6.07 -11.82 -2.55
N ALA A 125 -6.63 -12.55 -3.52
CA ALA A 125 -7.28 -11.94 -4.66
C ALA A 125 -8.50 -11.09 -4.26
N TYR A 126 -9.35 -11.56 -3.34
CA TYR A 126 -10.51 -10.80 -2.86
C TYR A 126 -10.10 -9.50 -2.18
N VAL A 127 -9.07 -9.54 -1.33
CA VAL A 127 -8.58 -8.33 -0.64
C VAL A 127 -8.00 -7.35 -1.66
N ILE A 128 -7.14 -7.80 -2.58
CA ILE A 128 -6.54 -6.90 -3.60
C ILE A 128 -7.62 -6.27 -4.48
N VAL A 129 -8.59 -7.06 -4.97
CA VAL A 129 -9.70 -6.52 -5.78
C VAL A 129 -10.52 -5.49 -5.00
N SER A 130 -10.73 -5.72 -3.71
CA SER A 130 -11.48 -4.80 -2.84
C SER A 130 -10.78 -3.47 -2.59
N LEU A 131 -9.46 -3.41 -2.83
CA LEU A 131 -8.61 -2.23 -2.68
C LEU A 131 -8.44 -1.46 -4.00
N SER A 132 -8.88 -2.02 -5.12
CA SER A 132 -8.74 -1.44 -6.46
C SER A 132 -9.83 -0.41 -6.78
N ASP A 133 -9.47 0.69 -7.44
CA ASP A 133 -10.37 1.72 -7.95
C ASP A 133 -10.91 1.30 -9.32
N HIS A 134 -11.88 0.38 -9.34
CA HIS A 134 -12.51 -0.16 -10.56
C HIS A 134 -13.08 0.91 -11.52
N ASN A 135 -13.27 2.14 -11.04
CA ASN A 135 -13.80 3.25 -11.85
C ASN A 135 -12.73 3.97 -12.69
N LYS A 136 -11.43 3.66 -12.52
CA LYS A 136 -10.34 4.23 -13.34
C LYS A 136 -10.55 3.97 -14.84
N LYS A 137 -11.08 2.80 -15.23
CA LYS A 137 -11.31 2.44 -16.65
C LYS A 137 -12.50 3.16 -17.29
N LEU A 138 -13.40 3.74 -16.51
CA LEU A 138 -14.58 4.47 -17.03
C LEU A 138 -14.23 5.85 -17.64
N ASP A 139 -12.96 6.27 -17.53
CA ASP A 139 -12.47 7.58 -17.98
C ASP A 139 -12.32 7.67 -19.51
N HIS A 140 -12.10 6.53 -20.17
CA HIS A 140 -11.80 6.50 -21.60
C HIS A 140 -13.01 6.24 -22.52
N ASP A 141 -14.06 5.55 -22.04
CA ASP A 141 -15.13 5.04 -22.92
C ASP A 141 -16.58 5.39 -22.50
N SER A 142 -16.80 6.16 -21.42
CA SER A 142 -18.17 6.42 -20.96
C SER A 142 -18.76 7.74 -21.48
N GLN A 143 -20.00 7.66 -21.98
CA GLN A 143 -20.90 8.80 -22.23
C GLN A 143 -21.21 9.67 -20.99
N PHE A 144 -20.68 9.27 -19.81
CA PHE A 144 -20.81 9.93 -18.52
C PHE A 144 -19.49 10.53 -18.03
N GLN A 145 -18.57 10.89 -18.94
CA GLN A 145 -17.27 11.49 -18.62
C GLN A 145 -17.32 12.65 -17.61
N HIS A 146 -18.42 13.43 -17.60
CA HIS A 146 -18.67 14.52 -16.65
C HIS A 146 -18.95 14.06 -15.21
N LEU A 147 -19.41 12.81 -15.01
CA LEU A 147 -19.58 12.19 -13.69
C LEU A 147 -18.30 11.55 -13.17
N ASN A 148 -17.32 11.26 -14.04
CA ASN A 148 -16.09 10.54 -13.69
C ASN A 148 -14.96 11.44 -13.16
N THR A 149 -15.30 12.48 -12.40
CA THR A 149 -14.28 13.33 -11.77
C THR A 149 -13.45 12.53 -10.76
N TRP A 150 -12.20 12.93 -10.56
CA TRP A 150 -11.33 12.32 -9.54
C TRP A 150 -12.02 12.30 -8.16
N ARG A 151 -12.72 13.37 -7.78
CA ARG A 151 -13.47 13.44 -6.52
C ARG A 151 -14.57 12.39 -6.46
N THR A 152 -15.36 12.23 -7.53
CA THR A 152 -16.42 11.21 -7.58
C THR A 152 -15.84 9.82 -7.36
N ARG A 153 -14.75 9.46 -8.07
CA ARG A 153 -14.09 8.16 -7.91
C ARG A 153 -13.61 7.92 -6.48
N LYS A 154 -12.97 8.92 -5.87
CA LYS A 154 -12.49 8.81 -4.49
C LYS A 154 -13.61 8.70 -3.46
N ALA A 155 -14.73 9.38 -3.66
CA ALA A 155 -15.92 9.20 -2.83
C ALA A 155 -16.56 7.82 -3.02
N MET A 156 -16.70 7.36 -4.27
CA MET A 156 -17.23 6.03 -4.59
C MET A 156 -16.34 4.92 -4.04
N TYR A 157 -15.03 5.09 -4.04
CA TYR A 157 -14.09 4.15 -3.45
C TYR A 157 -14.38 3.94 -1.95
N LEU A 158 -14.46 5.02 -1.16
CA LEU A 158 -14.75 4.94 0.28
C LEU A 158 -16.15 4.36 0.54
N ARG A 159 -17.15 4.74 -0.26
CA ARG A 159 -18.50 4.16 -0.17
C ARG A 159 -18.48 2.65 -0.45
N GLY A 160 -17.77 2.23 -1.50
CA GLY A 160 -17.63 0.82 -1.84
C GLY A 160 -16.95 0.03 -0.71
N MET A 161 -15.96 0.63 -0.03
CA MET A 161 -15.38 0.01 1.16
C MET A 161 -16.41 -0.12 2.30
N GLU A 162 -17.22 0.91 2.54
CA GLU A 162 -18.28 0.88 3.56
C GLU A 162 -19.29 -0.26 3.30
N GLU A 163 -19.68 -0.46 2.05
CA GLU A 163 -20.60 -1.53 1.62
C GLU A 163 -20.00 -2.95 1.83
N ARG A 164 -18.67 -3.05 1.98
CA ARG A 164 -17.96 -4.33 2.14
C ARG A 164 -17.51 -4.60 3.58
N LEU A 165 -17.90 -3.77 4.54
CA LEU A 165 -17.51 -3.92 5.95
C LEU A 165 -18.00 -5.22 6.61
N THR A 166 -19.04 -5.85 6.06
CA THR A 166 -19.56 -7.13 6.57
C THR A 166 -18.83 -8.35 6.01
N GLN A 167 -17.88 -8.17 5.09
CA GLN A 167 -17.17 -9.27 4.47
C GLN A 167 -16.12 -9.85 5.43
N PRO A 168 -15.82 -11.17 5.37
CA PRO A 168 -14.85 -11.80 6.26
C PRO A 168 -13.44 -11.19 6.20
N TRP A 169 -13.09 -10.58 5.08
CA TRP A 169 -11.79 -9.98 4.80
C TRP A 169 -11.78 -8.45 4.98
N ALA A 170 -12.87 -7.85 5.46
CA ALA A 170 -13.03 -6.40 5.58
C ALA A 170 -11.96 -5.75 6.47
N GLN A 171 -11.54 -6.44 7.55
CA GLN A 171 -10.51 -5.93 8.45
C GLN A 171 -9.16 -5.79 7.76
N SER A 172 -8.75 -6.78 6.96
CA SER A 172 -7.54 -6.71 6.14
C SER A 172 -7.62 -5.58 5.12
N MET A 173 -8.76 -5.43 4.43
CA MET A 173 -9.00 -4.32 3.51
C MET A 173 -8.83 -2.95 4.21
N LEU A 174 -9.44 -2.75 5.39
CA LEU A 174 -9.34 -1.48 6.13
C LEU A 174 -7.91 -1.15 6.54
N VAL A 175 -7.19 -2.13 7.10
CA VAL A 175 -5.82 -1.94 7.57
C VAL A 175 -4.88 -1.64 6.40
N ILE A 176 -4.99 -2.39 5.30
CA ILE A 176 -4.16 -2.17 4.12
C ILE A 176 -4.47 -0.81 3.48
N ALA A 177 -5.75 -0.45 3.32
CA ALA A 177 -6.13 0.83 2.74
C ALA A 177 -5.68 2.01 3.63
N CYS A 178 -5.73 1.88 4.95
CA CYS A 178 -5.23 2.92 5.85
C CYS A 178 -3.70 3.03 5.78
N ALA A 179 -2.98 1.89 5.72
CA ALA A 179 -1.53 1.87 5.56
C ALA A 179 -1.08 2.49 4.23
N ASP A 180 -1.78 2.19 3.14
CA ASP A 180 -1.63 2.84 1.85
C ASP A 180 -1.74 4.36 1.99
N LYS A 181 -2.79 4.86 2.64
CA LYS A 181 -2.94 6.32 2.86
C LYS A 181 -1.85 6.92 3.72
N VAL A 182 -1.35 6.21 4.73
CA VAL A 182 -0.22 6.70 5.54
C VAL A 182 1.00 6.89 4.66
N ASP A 183 1.40 5.86 3.91
CA ASP A 183 2.58 5.94 3.04
C ASP A 183 2.40 7.00 1.96
N ASN A 184 1.25 7.01 1.27
CA ASN A 184 0.96 8.01 0.24
C ASN A 184 0.97 9.44 0.81
N CYS A 185 0.49 9.66 2.03
CA CYS A 185 0.53 10.98 2.66
C CYS A 185 1.96 11.45 2.89
N GLN A 186 2.81 10.54 3.41
CA GLN A 186 4.22 10.82 3.67
C GLN A 186 4.97 11.10 2.37
N ARG A 187 4.77 10.26 1.35
CA ARG A 187 5.40 10.39 0.04
C ARG A 187 4.98 11.66 -0.67
N LEU A 188 3.68 11.95 -0.79
CA LEU A 188 3.20 13.21 -1.38
C LEU A 188 3.73 14.42 -0.63
N THR A 189 3.80 14.37 0.70
CA THR A 189 4.38 15.46 1.51
C THR A 189 5.86 15.66 1.21
N TRP A 190 6.62 14.58 1.05
CA TRP A 190 8.04 14.65 0.71
C TRP A 190 8.26 15.14 -0.72
N GLU A 191 7.55 14.57 -1.70
CA GLU A 191 7.61 14.96 -3.11
C GLU A 191 7.23 16.42 -3.29
N ALA A 192 6.20 16.89 -2.60
CA ALA A 192 5.79 18.29 -2.59
C ALA A 192 6.90 19.24 -2.08
N LYS A 193 7.71 18.80 -1.10
CA LYS A 193 8.88 19.57 -0.62
C LYS A 193 10.03 19.56 -1.63
N GLN A 194 10.30 18.43 -2.26
CA GLN A 194 11.44 18.28 -3.17
C GLN A 194 11.19 18.89 -4.55
N TYR A 195 10.01 18.65 -5.12
CA TYR A 195 9.70 18.92 -6.53
C TYR A 195 8.66 20.05 -6.73
N GLN A 196 8.12 20.62 -5.65
CA GLN A 196 7.21 21.77 -5.63
C GLN A 196 6.05 21.66 -6.64
N LYS A 197 5.84 22.65 -7.52
CA LYS A 197 4.66 22.72 -8.41
C LYS A 197 4.57 21.58 -9.43
N ASN A 198 5.66 20.85 -9.69
CA ASN A 198 5.72 19.86 -10.77
C ASN A 198 4.99 18.54 -10.43
N ILE A 199 4.51 18.35 -9.20
CA ILE A 199 3.77 17.14 -8.81
C ILE A 199 2.28 17.20 -9.11
N TRP A 200 1.74 18.41 -9.34
CA TRP A 200 0.30 18.58 -9.60
C TRP A 200 0.01 18.41 -11.08
N ASN A 201 -0.72 17.34 -11.43
CA ASN A 201 -1.35 17.29 -12.75
C ASN A 201 -2.50 18.31 -12.78
N LYS A 202 -2.77 18.93 -13.94
CA LYS A 202 -3.88 19.88 -14.15
C LYS A 202 -5.25 19.33 -13.70
N ALA A 203 -5.40 18.01 -13.65
CA ALA A 203 -6.62 17.32 -13.26
C ALA A 203 -6.85 17.19 -11.73
N VAL A 204 -5.82 17.35 -10.88
CA VAL A 204 -5.94 17.18 -9.42
C VAL A 204 -5.15 18.24 -8.67
N SER A 205 -5.84 19.12 -7.95
CA SER A 205 -5.23 20.21 -7.20
C SER A 205 -4.81 19.80 -5.78
N PRO A 206 -3.93 20.57 -5.10
CA PRO A 206 -3.64 20.37 -3.68
C PRO A 206 -4.92 20.34 -2.83
N LYS A 207 -5.93 21.16 -3.17
CA LYS A 207 -7.21 21.21 -2.44
C LYS A 207 -8.01 19.91 -2.57
N ASP A 208 -7.94 19.25 -3.72
CA ASP A 208 -8.61 17.97 -3.95
C ASP A 208 -7.97 16.87 -3.10
N TRP A 209 -6.64 16.83 -3.05
CA TRP A 209 -5.91 15.94 -2.16
C TRP A 209 -6.26 16.16 -0.68
N LEU A 210 -6.22 17.41 -0.20
CA LEU A 210 -6.60 17.71 1.19
C LEU A 210 -8.03 17.28 1.52
N TRP A 211 -8.98 17.54 0.60
CA TRP A 211 -10.37 17.09 0.74
C TRP A 211 -10.46 15.57 0.87
N TYR A 212 -9.78 14.82 0.00
CA TYR A 212 -9.83 13.36 0.03
C TYR A 212 -9.19 12.77 1.28
N TYR A 213 -8.05 13.31 1.72
CA TYR A 213 -7.41 12.86 2.95
C TYR A 213 -8.26 13.15 4.19
N GLN A 214 -8.96 14.29 4.23
CA GLN A 214 -9.91 14.57 5.30
C GLN A 214 -11.03 13.51 5.34
N LEU A 215 -11.65 13.20 4.19
CA LEU A 215 -12.67 12.14 4.11
C LEU A 215 -12.12 10.76 4.51
N SER A 216 -10.89 10.45 4.11
CA SER A 216 -10.23 9.19 4.43
C SER A 216 -9.98 9.09 5.95
N ILE A 217 -9.52 10.16 6.58
CA ILE A 217 -9.31 10.22 8.04
C ILE A 217 -10.62 10.02 8.79
N ASP A 218 -11.68 10.69 8.37
CA ASP A 218 -12.99 10.56 9.02
C ASP A 218 -13.51 9.11 8.89
N PHE A 219 -13.32 8.49 7.72
CA PHE A 219 -13.66 7.10 7.45
C PHE A 219 -12.84 6.12 8.32
N PHE A 220 -11.51 6.21 8.31
CA PHE A 220 -10.66 5.29 9.07
C PHE A 220 -10.77 5.49 10.57
N ASN A 221 -10.98 6.72 11.07
CA ASN A 221 -11.23 6.93 12.50
C ASN A 221 -12.55 6.28 12.95
N LYS A 222 -13.59 6.31 12.10
CA LYS A 222 -14.89 5.69 12.39
C LYS A 222 -14.83 4.17 12.36
N HIS A 223 -14.14 3.59 11.38
CA HIS A 223 -14.22 2.15 11.08
C HIS A 223 -13.02 1.32 11.52
N LEU A 224 -11.87 1.95 11.75
CA LEU A 224 -10.63 1.28 12.15
C LEU A 224 -10.14 1.76 13.52
N GLY A 225 -10.06 3.08 13.71
CA GLY A 225 -9.48 3.68 14.92
C GLY A 225 -8.02 3.30 15.13
N GLY A 226 -7.56 3.34 16.38
CA GLY A 226 -6.25 2.82 16.76
C GLY A 226 -5.05 3.63 16.25
N HIS A 227 -3.88 3.00 16.30
CA HIS A 227 -2.60 3.67 16.04
C HIS A 227 -2.45 4.08 14.57
N LEU A 228 -2.85 3.22 13.63
CA LEU A 228 -2.65 3.45 12.19
C LEU A 228 -3.48 4.63 11.68
N SER A 229 -4.73 4.77 12.14
CA SER A 229 -5.57 5.92 11.83
C SER A 229 -5.04 7.22 12.48
N SER A 230 -4.43 7.11 13.66
CA SER A 230 -3.76 8.23 14.33
C SER A 230 -2.53 8.71 13.55
N LEU A 231 -1.71 7.79 13.06
CA LEU A 231 -0.56 8.10 12.18
C LEU A 231 -1.01 8.86 10.94
N LEU A 232 -2.07 8.40 10.26
CA LEU A 232 -2.63 9.10 9.10
C LEU A 232 -3.04 10.54 9.44
N THR A 233 -3.68 10.74 10.59
CA THR A 233 -4.09 12.07 11.06
C THR A 233 -2.89 12.98 11.33
N GLU A 234 -1.80 12.44 11.87
CA GLU A 234 -0.58 13.18 12.13
C GLU A 234 0.15 13.56 10.83
N ASP A 235 0.26 12.64 9.89
CA ASP A 235 0.90 12.89 8.60
C ASP A 235 0.10 13.87 7.75
N TYR A 236 -1.23 13.83 7.82
CA TYR A 236 -2.09 14.83 7.20
C TYR A 236 -1.82 16.25 7.71
N LYS A 237 -1.59 16.43 9.01
CA LYS A 237 -1.22 17.74 9.57
C LYS A 237 0.09 18.25 8.96
N LYS A 238 1.05 17.37 8.67
CA LYS A 238 2.30 17.72 7.98
C LYS A 238 2.02 18.08 6.53
N MET A 239 1.20 17.29 5.84
CA MET A 239 0.79 17.54 4.45
C MET A 239 0.13 18.91 4.28
N VAL A 240 -0.84 19.26 5.14
CA VAL A 240 -1.52 20.58 5.14
C VAL A 240 -0.51 21.73 5.27
N LYS A 241 0.46 21.62 6.18
CA LYS A 241 1.50 22.64 6.35
C LYS A 241 2.32 22.82 5.07
N VAL A 242 2.71 21.73 4.43
CA VAL A 242 3.50 21.77 3.20
C VAL A 242 2.69 22.33 2.04
N PHE A 243 1.47 21.86 1.82
CA PHE A 243 0.65 22.29 0.68
C PHE A 243 0.27 23.77 0.77
N LYS A 244 0.15 24.33 1.98
CA LYS A 244 -0.04 25.79 2.17
C LYS A 244 1.16 26.63 1.75
N LEU A 245 2.36 26.08 1.76
CA LEU A 245 3.59 26.79 1.37
C LEU A 245 3.83 26.75 -0.14
N ILE A 246 3.17 25.83 -0.85
CA ILE A 246 3.31 25.66 -2.30
C ILE A 246 2.24 26.53 -2.97
N LYS A 247 2.66 27.73 -3.43
CA LYS A 247 1.85 28.63 -4.26
C LYS A 247 1.77 28.14 -5.70
#